data_AF-A0A7C4RL18-F1
#
_entry.id   AF-A0A7C4RL18-F1
#
_cell.length_a   1.000
_cell.length_b   1.000
_cell.length_c   1.000
_cell.angle_alpha   90.00
_cell.angle_beta   90.00
_cell.angle_gamma   90.00
#
_symmetry.space_group_name_H-M   'P 1'
#
loop_
_entity.id
_entity.type
_entity.pdbx_description
1 polymer ?
#
loop_
_entity_poly.entity_id
_entity_poly.type
_entity_poly.pdbx_seq_one_letter_code
_entity_poly.pdbx_strand_id
1 'polypeptide(L)'
;MKIRVRIKVDKTISITFPIITLAIFCFLSRLLSEPLILYLGIPFSLTTFFFLNLLHVSEKRICLNTSASTIKLLLCPLTILSILTVLLVPPLEGVPAEWMSVLLPNWIRCLSSIVLTSFIPGYFLLQIIDRGKSIKGIATIVISYLLSLFITSIVGFLILLTGNSISSVALQTILAINLLLMLVYFVVNITSINFLESLLLLFVLLTVTISSLFVMLYTFPINRSDMPYHLGLALKYSKSFPVYGGFLIPAYPYFFHLYLGALFSLSGIMPAVVEQSLYILNFMPVLAFYSAVEEWFNEKKDKRIALIATSLSILLGFGGLYMLYLRCVQPAFSITQLLSIATYKTYDIYMRILLLPDIVAPIWNIGLPVLLMLLYFLRKDTYSYTKKAIVPILIALGWLGHIAEPIIFIFILLVYTLFFRQSRGGGFGPHVMLGLFLVAIVDLIAPAQIYLRSVKEEFSTPFFTSLSLSMLITVIEVIEDKLMVNFSTNIKNFTLKRLETVWRFGRWILLYAYIFPFIVWLAVEKNFNLWEWGGYSSVPFFVFPLRFGAVGLLAVT
;
A
#
# COMPACT_ATOMS: atom_id res chain seq x y z
N MET A 1 9.49 51.61 22.35
CA MET A 1 8.65 50.51 21.84
C MET A 1 9.54 49.31 21.52
N LYS A 2 9.63 48.31 22.42
CA LYS A 2 10.48 47.11 22.24
C LYS A 2 9.69 46.06 21.44
N ILE A 3 10.04 45.86 20.17
CA ILE A 3 9.50 44.77 19.34
C ILE A 3 10.17 43.47 19.81
N ARG A 4 9.46 42.71 20.67
CA ARG A 4 9.90 41.40 21.14
C ARG A 4 9.54 40.38 20.06
N VAL A 5 10.46 40.11 19.14
CA VAL A 5 10.30 39.07 18.12
C VAL A 5 10.32 37.71 18.83
N ARG A 6 9.15 37.17 19.20
CA ARG A 6 9.01 35.75 19.55
C ARG A 6 9.07 34.96 18.25
N ILE A 7 10.28 34.59 17.82
CA ILE A 7 10.45 33.49 16.89
C ILE A 7 9.92 32.25 17.61
N LYS A 8 8.77 31.74 17.18
CA LYS A 8 8.22 30.48 17.72
C LYS A 8 9.24 29.39 17.43
N VAL A 9 9.77 28.76 18.48
CA VAL A 9 10.76 27.67 18.46
C VAL A 9 10.42 26.61 17.39
N ASP A 10 9.13 26.36 17.21
CA ASP A 10 8.52 25.51 16.19
C ASP A 10 8.98 25.79 14.75
N LYS A 11 9.07 27.06 14.33
CA LYS A 11 9.54 27.43 12.99
C LYS A 11 11.03 27.19 12.82
N THR A 12 11.80 27.35 13.90
CA THR A 12 13.22 27.05 13.90
C THR A 12 13.40 25.55 13.70
N ILE A 13 12.67 24.71 14.46
CA ILE A 13 12.72 23.24 14.31
C ILE A 13 12.39 22.81 12.89
N SER A 14 11.32 23.34 12.28
CA SER A 14 10.93 22.96 10.93
C SER A 14 11.93 23.34 9.85
N ILE A 15 12.71 24.41 10.03
CA ILE A 15 13.79 24.84 9.11
C ILE A 15 15.09 24.08 9.39
N THR A 16 15.45 23.91 10.67
CA THR A 16 16.73 23.31 11.07
C THR A 16 16.80 21.83 10.72
N PHE A 17 15.72 21.07 10.89
CA PHE A 17 15.72 19.63 10.69
C PHE A 17 15.96 19.21 9.22
N PRO A 18 15.34 19.84 8.20
CA PRO A 18 15.69 19.63 6.79
C PRO A 18 17.14 19.97 6.46
N ILE A 19 17.69 21.04 7.04
CA ILE A 19 19.10 21.43 6.83
C ILE A 19 20.03 20.35 7.40
N ILE A 20 19.76 19.87 8.62
CA ILE A 20 20.51 18.76 9.24
C ILE A 20 20.38 17.51 8.36
N THR A 21 19.17 17.20 7.92
CA THR A 21 18.90 16.04 7.06
C THR A 21 19.73 16.13 5.77
N LEU A 22 19.68 17.27 5.07
CA LEU A 22 20.46 17.49 3.86
C LEU A 22 21.98 17.43 4.11
N ALA A 23 22.46 17.94 5.25
CA ALA A 23 23.86 17.83 5.66
C ALA A 23 24.27 16.37 5.90
N ILE A 24 23.41 15.55 6.52
CA ILE A 24 23.64 14.11 6.70
C ILE A 24 23.71 13.41 5.34
N PHE A 25 22.77 13.68 4.42
CA PHE A 25 22.82 13.12 3.06
C PHE A 25 24.07 13.56 2.29
N CYS A 26 24.51 14.81 2.45
CA CYS A 26 25.77 15.30 1.87
C CYS A 26 26.99 14.57 2.44
N PHE A 27 27.02 14.37 3.76
CA PHE A 27 28.07 13.59 4.42
C PHE A 27 28.09 12.13 3.95
N LEU A 28 26.93 11.46 3.93
CA LEU A 28 26.80 10.08 3.47
C LEU A 28 27.19 9.93 1.99
N SER A 29 26.79 10.89 1.16
CA SER A 29 27.16 10.94 -0.26
C SER A 29 28.69 10.99 -0.43
N ARG A 30 29.39 11.79 0.38
CA ARG A 30 30.87 11.82 0.36
C ARG A 30 31.49 10.54 0.92
N LEU A 31 30.99 10.05 2.06
CA LEU A 31 31.48 8.85 2.75
C LEU A 31 31.40 7.61 1.85
N LEU A 32 30.27 7.47 1.16
CA LEU A 32 30.00 6.36 0.25
C LEU A 32 30.49 6.64 -1.17
N SER A 33 30.92 7.87 -1.47
CA SER A 33 31.33 8.31 -2.81
C SER A 33 30.21 8.14 -3.85
N GLU A 34 28.96 8.40 -3.44
CA GLU A 34 27.77 8.29 -4.28
C GLU A 34 26.99 9.61 -4.34
N PRO A 35 27.06 10.37 -5.44
CA PRO A 35 26.35 11.64 -5.58
C PRO A 35 24.82 11.46 -5.54
N LEU A 36 24.32 10.27 -5.87
CA LEU A 36 22.90 9.92 -5.87
C LEU A 36 22.24 10.04 -4.51
N ILE A 37 23.02 9.78 -3.45
CA ILE A 37 22.56 9.91 -2.07
C ILE A 37 22.15 11.38 -1.80
N LEU A 38 22.90 12.35 -2.34
CA LEU A 38 22.57 13.76 -2.21
C LEU A 38 21.33 14.13 -3.04
N TYR A 39 21.21 13.62 -4.27
CA TYR A 39 20.05 13.88 -5.14
C TYR A 39 18.74 13.36 -4.54
N LEU A 40 18.76 12.21 -3.84
CA LEU A 40 17.63 11.69 -3.08
C LEU A 40 17.41 12.43 -1.75
N GLY A 41 18.48 12.93 -1.13
CA GLY A 41 18.42 13.70 0.11
C GLY A 41 17.69 15.04 -0.02
N ILE A 42 17.75 15.69 -1.19
CA ILE A 42 17.07 16.97 -1.47
C ILE A 42 15.53 16.84 -1.36
N PRO A 43 14.84 16.00 -2.15
CA PRO A 43 13.38 15.86 -2.07
C PRO A 43 12.96 15.29 -0.71
N PHE A 44 13.77 14.42 -0.09
CA PHE A 44 13.51 13.93 1.26
C PHE A 44 13.54 15.06 2.31
N SER A 45 14.55 15.94 2.25
CA SER A 45 14.66 17.10 3.15
C SER A 45 13.50 18.09 2.97
N LEU A 46 13.10 18.36 1.72
CA LEU A 46 11.95 19.21 1.40
C LEU A 46 10.64 18.60 1.91
N THR A 47 10.47 17.29 1.76
CA THR A 47 9.29 16.59 2.29
C THR A 47 9.26 16.70 3.80
N THR A 48 10.40 16.48 4.46
CA THR A 48 10.53 16.63 5.92
C THR A 48 10.21 18.06 6.37
N PHE A 49 10.62 19.08 5.61
CA PHE A 49 10.29 20.49 5.88
C PHE A 49 8.78 20.74 5.87
N PHE A 50 8.11 20.38 4.76
CA PHE A 50 6.67 20.58 4.62
C PHE A 50 5.89 19.76 5.64
N PHE A 51 6.38 18.55 5.89
CA PHE A 51 5.82 17.64 6.84
C PHE A 51 5.90 18.19 8.28
N LEU A 52 7.06 18.67 8.73
CA LEU A 52 7.24 19.30 10.05
C LEU A 52 6.45 20.60 10.22
N ASN A 53 6.36 21.41 9.16
CA ASN A 53 5.52 22.61 9.17
C ASN A 53 4.05 22.27 9.41
N LEU A 54 3.57 21.13 8.93
CA LEU A 54 2.20 20.68 9.15
C LEU A 54 1.90 20.33 10.60
N LEU A 55 2.87 19.72 11.29
CA LEU A 55 2.72 19.32 12.69
C LEU A 55 2.52 20.50 13.63
N HIS A 56 3.01 21.66 13.25
CA HIS A 56 2.94 22.88 14.06
C HIS A 56 1.75 23.79 13.74
N VAL A 57 0.87 23.41 12.79
CA VAL A 57 -0.35 24.19 12.46
C VAL A 57 -1.41 24.13 13.58
N SER A 58 -1.16 23.40 14.68
CA SER A 58 -2.12 23.19 15.77
C SER A 58 -2.61 24.48 16.46
N GLU A 59 -1.87 25.60 16.40
CA GLU A 59 -2.27 26.84 17.12
C GLU A 59 -2.78 27.98 16.24
N LYS A 60 -2.53 27.98 14.93
CA LYS A 60 -3.10 28.95 14.00
C LYS A 60 -3.39 28.26 12.69
N ARG A 61 -4.62 27.71 12.58
CA ARG A 61 -5.17 27.34 11.29
C ARG A 61 -5.18 28.59 10.43
N ILE A 62 -4.22 28.71 9.51
CA ILE A 62 -4.41 29.58 8.36
C ILE A 62 -5.49 28.88 7.54
N CYS A 63 -6.75 29.16 7.86
CA CYS A 63 -7.86 28.79 7.01
C CYS A 63 -7.74 29.65 5.75
N LEU A 64 -6.96 29.18 4.78
CA LEU A 64 -7.16 29.55 3.40
C LEU A 64 -8.52 28.95 3.00
N ASN A 65 -9.59 29.71 3.28
CA ASN A 65 -10.94 29.46 2.79
C ASN A 65 -10.91 29.70 1.28
N THR A 66 -10.31 28.77 0.56
CA THR A 66 -10.43 28.68 -0.88
C THR A 66 -11.81 28.12 -1.18
N SER A 67 -12.54 28.77 -2.08
CA SER A 67 -13.89 28.33 -2.42
C SER A 67 -13.84 26.91 -2.98
N ALA A 68 -14.76 26.08 -2.50
CA ALA A 68 -14.97 24.69 -2.91
C ALA A 68 -15.01 24.43 -4.42
N SER A 69 -15.23 25.48 -5.23
CA SER A 69 -15.28 25.42 -6.69
C SER A 69 -13.94 25.04 -7.33
N THR A 70 -12.79 25.44 -6.77
CA THR A 70 -11.52 25.42 -7.51
C THR A 70 -10.93 24.02 -7.72
N ILE A 71 -11.13 23.08 -6.80
CA ILE A 71 -10.61 21.70 -6.96
C ILE A 71 -11.56 20.83 -7.80
N LYS A 72 -12.87 21.07 -7.75
CA LYS A 72 -13.80 20.46 -8.71
C LYS A 72 -13.45 20.85 -10.14
N LEU A 73 -13.02 22.11 -10.30
CA LEU A 73 -12.45 22.64 -11.54
C LEU A 73 -11.09 22.03 -11.89
N LEU A 74 -10.42 21.27 -11.02
CA LEU A 74 -9.14 20.63 -11.34
C LEU A 74 -9.32 19.16 -11.73
N LEU A 75 -10.15 18.40 -11.00
CA LEU A 75 -10.29 16.96 -11.25
C LEU A 75 -11.00 16.63 -12.56
N CYS A 76 -12.04 17.39 -12.93
CA CYS A 76 -12.73 17.14 -14.22
C CYS A 76 -11.80 17.49 -15.40
N PRO A 77 -11.10 18.64 -15.42
CA PRO A 77 -10.10 18.90 -16.45
C PRO A 77 -8.93 17.94 -16.44
N LEU A 78 -8.46 17.48 -15.27
CA LEU A 78 -7.45 16.43 -15.20
C LEU A 78 -7.95 15.14 -15.88
N THR A 79 -9.19 14.74 -15.60
CA THR A 79 -9.82 13.57 -16.22
C THR A 79 -9.91 13.75 -17.74
N ILE A 80 -10.45 14.87 -18.19
CA ILE A 80 -10.59 15.20 -19.62
C ILE A 80 -9.21 15.26 -20.29
N LEU A 81 -8.22 15.89 -19.67
CA LEU A 81 -6.85 16.00 -20.19
C LEU A 81 -6.19 14.62 -20.27
N SER A 82 -6.35 13.76 -19.26
CA SER A 82 -5.84 12.39 -19.30
C SER A 82 -6.50 11.57 -20.40
N ILE A 83 -7.83 11.68 -20.58
CA ILE A 83 -8.57 11.04 -21.67
C ILE A 83 -8.04 11.53 -23.03
N LEU A 84 -7.94 12.85 -23.22
CA LEU A 84 -7.44 13.46 -24.45
C LEU A 84 -6.00 13.03 -24.73
N THR A 85 -5.14 12.97 -23.72
CA THR A 85 -3.75 12.51 -23.87
C THR A 85 -3.71 11.06 -24.35
N VAL A 86 -4.51 10.17 -23.77
CA VAL A 86 -4.54 8.75 -24.17
C VAL A 86 -5.09 8.58 -25.59
N LEU A 87 -6.04 9.41 -26.02
CA LEU A 87 -6.63 9.36 -27.36
C LEU A 87 -5.76 10.00 -28.44
N LEU A 88 -5.11 11.13 -28.14
CA LEU A 88 -4.40 11.95 -29.12
C LEU A 88 -2.94 11.55 -29.30
N VAL A 89 -2.27 11.03 -28.26
CA VAL A 89 -0.89 10.56 -28.38
C VAL A 89 -0.91 9.14 -28.93
N PRO A 90 -0.34 8.86 -30.12
CA PRO A 90 -0.38 7.52 -30.70
C PRO A 90 0.43 6.51 -29.86
N PRO A 91 0.02 5.23 -29.85
CA PRO A 91 0.80 4.19 -29.18
C PRO A 91 2.12 3.99 -29.93
N LEU A 92 3.18 3.66 -29.20
CA LEU A 92 4.46 3.34 -29.82
C LEU A 92 4.35 1.96 -30.49
N GLU A 93 4.48 1.92 -31.81
CA GLU A 93 4.49 0.68 -32.58
C GLU A 93 5.90 0.07 -32.59
N GLY A 94 5.98 -1.26 -32.42
CA GLY A 94 7.24 -2.00 -32.43
C GLY A 94 7.89 -2.19 -31.06
N VAL A 95 9.00 -2.94 -31.04
CA VAL A 95 9.84 -3.11 -29.85
C VAL A 95 10.94 -2.05 -29.94
N PRO A 96 10.85 -0.92 -29.22
CA PRO A 96 11.98 -0.01 -29.13
C PRO A 96 13.16 -0.79 -28.54
N ALA A 97 14.29 -0.81 -29.26
CA ALA A 97 15.49 -1.52 -28.82
C ALA A 97 16.00 -1.00 -27.46
N GLU A 98 15.69 0.27 -27.13
CA GLU A 98 16.11 0.92 -25.90
C GLU A 98 14.96 1.74 -25.30
N TRP A 99 14.62 1.49 -24.04
CA TRP A 99 13.56 2.22 -23.30
C TRP A 99 13.86 3.73 -23.18
N MET A 100 15.14 4.11 -23.27
CA MET A 100 15.60 5.50 -23.31
C MET A 100 15.10 6.27 -24.55
N SER A 101 14.66 5.56 -25.60
CA SER A 101 14.11 6.16 -26.82
C SER A 101 12.63 6.55 -26.71
N VAL A 102 11.95 6.22 -25.60
CA VAL A 102 10.53 6.57 -25.41
C VAL A 102 10.38 8.09 -25.30
N LEU A 103 9.68 8.67 -26.27
CA LEU A 103 9.44 10.12 -26.34
C LEU A 103 8.58 10.61 -25.16
N LEU A 104 8.80 11.87 -24.75
CA LEU A 104 8.07 12.49 -23.64
C LEU A 104 6.53 12.39 -23.76
N PRO A 105 5.89 12.58 -24.94
CA PRO A 105 4.44 12.42 -25.07
C PRO A 105 3.94 11.03 -24.65
N ASN A 106 4.70 9.98 -24.95
CA ASN A 106 4.35 8.60 -24.59
C ASN A 106 4.46 8.36 -23.07
N TRP A 107 5.41 9.02 -22.39
CA TRP A 107 5.46 9.03 -20.92
C TRP A 107 4.26 9.74 -20.31
N ILE A 108 3.84 10.87 -20.88
CA ILE A 108 2.63 11.60 -20.43
C ILE A 108 1.37 10.75 -20.65
N ARG A 109 1.29 10.02 -21.77
CA ARG A 109 0.23 9.04 -22.03
C ARG A 109 0.23 7.90 -21.00
N CYS A 110 1.41 7.35 -20.66
CA CYS A 110 1.53 6.32 -19.63
C CYS A 110 1.08 6.82 -18.26
N LEU A 111 1.53 8.01 -17.83
CA LEU A 111 1.09 8.64 -16.58
C LEU A 111 -0.43 8.87 -16.56
N SER A 112 -1.00 9.37 -17.67
CA SER A 112 -2.45 9.55 -17.82
C SER A 112 -3.21 8.23 -17.70
N SER A 113 -2.63 7.15 -18.23
CA SER A 113 -3.20 5.80 -18.13
C SER A 113 -3.19 5.28 -16.70
N ILE A 114 -2.11 5.51 -15.94
CA ILE A 114 -2.05 5.18 -14.51
C ILE A 114 -3.11 5.98 -13.74
N VAL A 115 -3.26 7.27 -14.02
CA VAL A 115 -4.27 8.12 -13.37
C VAL A 115 -5.71 7.61 -13.66
N LEU A 116 -6.01 7.24 -14.90
CA LEU A 116 -7.33 6.75 -15.34
C LEU A 116 -7.67 5.33 -14.89
N THR A 117 -6.67 4.50 -14.56
CA THR A 117 -6.87 3.10 -14.14
C THR A 117 -6.67 2.89 -12.64
N SER A 118 -5.85 3.72 -11.99
CA SER A 118 -5.43 3.55 -10.60
C SER A 118 -5.98 4.60 -9.65
N PHE A 119 -6.64 5.69 -10.08
CA PHE A 119 -7.12 6.72 -9.13
C PHE A 119 -8.50 7.29 -9.42
N ILE A 120 -8.70 7.81 -10.64
CA ILE A 120 -9.91 8.57 -10.97
C ILE A 120 -11.20 7.78 -10.78
N PRO A 121 -11.36 6.54 -11.31
CA PRO A 121 -12.64 5.85 -11.25
C PRO A 121 -13.01 5.51 -9.80
N GLY A 122 -12.05 5.07 -8.98
CA GLY A 122 -12.27 4.79 -7.58
C GLY A 122 -12.48 6.04 -6.74
N TYR A 123 -11.87 7.18 -7.09
CA TYR A 123 -12.17 8.46 -6.42
C TYR A 123 -13.62 8.88 -6.64
N PHE A 124 -14.10 8.84 -7.88
CA PHE A 124 -15.50 9.15 -8.17
C PHE A 124 -16.44 8.19 -7.46
N LEU A 125 -16.17 6.88 -7.52
CA LEU A 125 -16.96 5.88 -6.80
C LEU A 125 -16.98 6.14 -5.29
N LEU A 126 -15.82 6.46 -4.69
CA LEU A 126 -15.73 6.78 -3.27
C LEU A 126 -16.59 7.97 -2.91
N GLN A 127 -16.53 9.06 -3.69
CA GLN A 127 -17.34 10.25 -3.41
C GLN A 127 -18.84 10.01 -3.63
N ILE A 128 -19.23 9.09 -4.52
CA ILE A 128 -20.62 8.70 -4.72
C ILE A 128 -21.14 7.88 -3.51
N ILE A 129 -20.31 6.98 -2.98
CA ILE A 129 -20.63 6.11 -1.82
C ILE A 129 -20.59 6.91 -0.52
N ASP A 130 -19.51 7.63 -0.25
CA ASP A 130 -19.27 8.36 1.00
C ASP A 130 -19.77 9.81 0.94
N ARG A 131 -21.06 9.98 0.68
CA ARG A 131 -21.70 11.32 0.60
C ARG A 131 -21.51 12.15 1.87
N GLY A 132 -21.44 11.47 3.02
CA GLY A 132 -21.22 12.08 4.32
C GLY A 132 -19.78 12.56 4.55
N LYS A 133 -18.86 12.31 3.61
CA LYS A 133 -17.43 12.63 3.70
C LYS A 133 -16.82 12.16 5.01
N SER A 134 -17.17 10.94 5.41
CA SER A 134 -16.64 10.32 6.63
C SER A 134 -15.17 9.92 6.48
N ILE A 135 -14.75 9.64 5.25
CA ILE A 135 -13.37 9.33 4.86
C ILE A 135 -12.73 10.62 4.34
N LYS A 136 -11.66 11.06 5.02
CA LYS A 136 -10.96 12.31 4.71
C LYS A 136 -9.46 12.08 4.59
N GLY A 137 -8.79 13.03 3.95
CA GLY A 137 -7.33 13.10 3.90
C GLY A 137 -6.67 11.95 3.17
N ILE A 138 -5.60 11.42 3.76
CA ILE A 138 -4.75 10.38 3.16
C ILE A 138 -5.55 9.10 2.88
N ALA A 139 -6.49 8.73 3.77
CA ALA A 139 -7.34 7.56 3.59
C ALA A 139 -8.18 7.65 2.30
N THR A 140 -8.62 8.86 1.91
CA THR A 140 -9.35 9.08 0.66
C THR A 140 -8.52 8.68 -0.55
N ILE A 141 -7.22 9.00 -0.57
CA ILE A 141 -6.32 8.65 -1.68
C ILE A 141 -6.17 7.14 -1.79
N VAL A 142 -5.85 6.47 -0.67
CA VAL A 142 -5.59 5.02 -0.66
C VAL A 142 -6.85 4.25 -1.04
N ILE A 143 -8.01 4.62 -0.51
CA ILE A 143 -9.28 3.95 -0.84
C ILE A 143 -9.67 4.23 -2.28
N SER A 144 -9.49 5.45 -2.79
CA SER A 144 -9.72 5.76 -4.21
C SER A 144 -8.82 4.92 -5.12
N TYR A 145 -7.58 4.71 -4.71
CA TYR A 145 -6.63 3.85 -5.42
C TYR A 145 -7.10 2.40 -5.46
N LEU A 146 -7.42 1.81 -4.30
CA LEU A 146 -7.91 0.44 -4.20
C LEU A 146 -9.22 0.22 -4.96
N LEU A 147 -10.18 1.14 -4.84
CA LEU A 147 -11.44 1.05 -5.60
C LEU A 147 -11.19 1.14 -7.11
N SER A 148 -10.21 1.91 -7.57
CA SER A 148 -9.85 1.99 -8.99
C SER A 148 -9.27 0.67 -9.49
N LEU A 149 -8.37 0.05 -8.72
CA LEU A 149 -7.84 -1.28 -9.05
C LEU A 149 -8.97 -2.31 -9.16
N PHE A 150 -9.93 -2.30 -8.23
CA PHE A 150 -11.09 -3.18 -8.28
C PHE A 150 -11.92 -2.96 -9.54
N ILE A 151 -12.29 -1.71 -9.85
CA ILE A 151 -13.07 -1.36 -11.04
C ILE A 151 -12.33 -1.80 -12.31
N THR A 152 -11.07 -1.41 -12.47
CA THR A 152 -10.28 -1.72 -13.67
C THR A 152 -10.11 -3.23 -13.86
N SER A 153 -9.90 -3.99 -12.77
CA SER A 153 -9.79 -5.45 -12.82
C SER A 153 -11.11 -6.12 -13.23
N ILE A 154 -12.23 -5.68 -12.66
CA ILE A 154 -13.57 -6.17 -13.02
C ILE A 154 -13.88 -5.87 -14.50
N VAL A 155 -13.51 -4.68 -14.99
CA VAL A 155 -13.68 -4.34 -16.40
C VAL A 155 -12.87 -5.25 -17.30
N GLY A 156 -11.59 -5.48 -16.98
CA GLY A 156 -10.76 -6.44 -17.69
C GLY A 156 -11.36 -7.85 -17.69
N PHE A 157 -11.87 -8.30 -16.54
CA PHE A 157 -12.55 -9.58 -16.40
C PHE A 157 -13.79 -9.69 -17.30
N LEU A 158 -14.68 -8.70 -17.24
CA LEU A 158 -15.91 -8.67 -18.05
C LEU A 158 -15.61 -8.65 -19.55
N ILE A 159 -14.59 -7.91 -19.98
CA ILE A 159 -14.16 -7.91 -21.40
C ILE A 159 -13.79 -9.33 -21.83
N LEU A 160 -12.97 -10.04 -21.04
CA LEU A 160 -12.58 -11.41 -21.38
C LEU A 160 -13.77 -12.39 -21.39
N LEU A 161 -14.73 -12.22 -20.49
CA LEU A 161 -15.95 -13.05 -20.49
C LEU A 161 -16.80 -12.87 -21.75
N THR A 162 -16.74 -11.71 -22.40
CA THR A 162 -17.40 -11.49 -23.71
C THR A 162 -16.66 -12.10 -24.89
N GLY A 163 -15.53 -12.79 -24.66
CA GLY A 163 -14.67 -13.36 -25.71
C GLY A 163 -13.79 -12.33 -26.42
N ASN A 164 -13.83 -11.06 -26.00
CA ASN A 164 -12.97 -10.00 -26.53
C ASN A 164 -11.63 -9.96 -25.82
N SER A 165 -10.59 -9.43 -26.49
CA SER A 165 -9.31 -9.17 -25.85
C SER A 165 -9.32 -7.84 -25.09
N ILE A 166 -8.70 -7.81 -23.91
CA ILE A 166 -8.50 -6.56 -23.16
C ILE A 166 -7.74 -5.55 -24.02
N SER A 167 -6.72 -5.99 -24.77
CA SER A 167 -5.90 -5.11 -25.61
C SER A 167 -6.71 -4.35 -26.66
N SER A 168 -7.84 -4.89 -27.14
CA SER A 168 -8.67 -4.26 -28.17
C SER A 168 -9.77 -3.35 -27.61
N VAL A 169 -10.40 -3.75 -26.50
CA VAL A 169 -11.64 -3.10 -26.00
C VAL A 169 -11.44 -2.28 -24.72
N ALA A 170 -10.36 -2.52 -23.96
CA ALA A 170 -10.18 -1.90 -22.63
C ALA A 170 -10.06 -0.38 -22.71
N LEU A 171 -9.35 0.15 -23.70
CA LEU A 171 -9.24 1.59 -23.93
C LEU A 171 -10.63 2.25 -23.96
N GLN A 172 -11.52 1.80 -24.84
CA GLN A 172 -12.84 2.39 -25.01
C GLN A 172 -13.69 2.26 -23.73
N THR A 173 -13.66 1.07 -23.14
CA THR A 173 -14.50 0.73 -21.97
C THR A 173 -14.07 1.51 -20.72
N ILE A 174 -12.77 1.63 -20.46
CA ILE A 174 -12.24 2.36 -19.30
C ILE A 174 -12.50 3.86 -19.43
N LEU A 175 -12.35 4.43 -20.63
CA LEU A 175 -12.68 5.85 -20.86
C LEU A 175 -14.18 6.09 -20.65
N ALA A 176 -15.05 5.21 -21.17
CA ALA A 176 -16.50 5.30 -20.98
C ALA A 176 -16.89 5.23 -19.49
N ILE A 177 -16.29 4.31 -18.73
CA ILE A 177 -16.55 4.18 -17.28
C ILE A 177 -16.07 5.40 -16.50
N ASN A 178 -14.89 5.94 -16.82
CA ASN A 178 -14.40 7.17 -16.19
C ASN A 178 -15.35 8.34 -16.46
N LEU A 179 -15.82 8.52 -17.69
CA LEU A 179 -16.79 9.55 -18.05
C LEU A 179 -18.13 9.35 -17.34
N LEU A 180 -18.65 8.12 -17.31
CA LEU A 180 -19.90 7.80 -16.62
C LEU A 180 -19.81 8.11 -15.12
N LEU A 181 -18.75 7.66 -14.45
CA LEU A 181 -18.53 7.92 -13.03
C LEU A 181 -18.32 9.41 -12.75
N MET A 182 -17.62 10.13 -13.63
CA MET A 182 -17.46 11.59 -13.55
C MET A 182 -18.82 12.30 -13.64
N LEU A 183 -19.70 11.90 -14.57
CA LEU A 183 -21.03 12.46 -14.73
C LEU A 183 -21.91 12.20 -13.50
N VAL A 184 -21.94 10.95 -13.01
CA VAL A 184 -22.69 10.61 -11.79
C VAL A 184 -22.14 11.39 -10.59
N TYR A 185 -20.82 11.50 -10.46
CA TYR A 185 -20.19 12.29 -9.42
C TYR A 185 -20.61 13.76 -9.49
N PHE A 186 -20.62 14.36 -10.69
CA PHE A 186 -21.01 15.75 -10.89
C PHE A 186 -22.47 16.00 -10.47
N VAL A 187 -23.38 15.08 -10.80
CA VAL A 187 -24.80 15.15 -10.42
C VAL A 187 -24.97 15.00 -8.91
N VAL A 188 -24.22 14.11 -8.27
CA VAL A 188 -24.41 13.75 -6.85
C VAL A 188 -23.75 14.74 -5.88
N ASN A 189 -22.66 15.42 -6.25
CA ASN A 189 -21.83 16.15 -5.28
C ASN A 189 -21.65 17.66 -5.55
N ILE A 190 -22.43 18.49 -4.84
CA ILE A 190 -22.20 19.94 -4.69
C ILE A 190 -21.53 20.26 -3.33
N THR A 191 -20.32 19.75 -3.03
CA THR A 191 -19.72 19.99 -1.70
C THR A 191 -18.20 20.25 -1.70
N SER A 192 -17.67 20.80 -0.59
CA SER A 192 -16.32 21.39 -0.41
C SER A 192 -15.17 20.42 -0.09
N ILE A 193 -13.95 20.77 -0.49
CA ILE A 193 -12.70 20.03 -0.24
C ILE A 193 -11.65 20.98 0.34
N ASN A 194 -10.76 20.45 1.18
CA ASN A 194 -9.64 21.18 1.79
C ASN A 194 -8.41 21.23 0.85
N PHE A 195 -8.11 22.40 0.30
CA PHE A 195 -7.02 22.63 -0.67
C PHE A 195 -5.63 22.36 -0.11
N LEU A 196 -5.37 22.75 1.14
CA LEU A 196 -4.05 22.60 1.75
C LEU A 196 -3.64 21.12 1.88
N GLU A 197 -4.61 20.28 2.24
CA GLU A 197 -4.44 18.83 2.36
C GLU A 197 -4.20 18.20 1.00
N SER A 198 -4.91 18.66 -0.04
CA SER A 198 -4.72 18.22 -1.43
C SER A 198 -3.34 18.61 -1.97
N LEU A 199 -2.88 19.83 -1.67
CA LEU A 199 -1.57 20.33 -2.10
C LEU A 199 -0.41 19.60 -1.39
N LEU A 200 -0.55 19.32 -0.10
CA LEU A 200 0.43 18.51 0.63
C LEU A 200 0.53 17.11 0.03
N LEU A 201 -0.62 16.48 -0.20
CA LEU A 201 -0.69 15.16 -0.81
C LEU A 201 -0.04 15.16 -2.19
N LEU A 202 -0.22 16.22 -2.98
CA LEU A 202 0.47 16.41 -4.25
C LEU A 202 2.00 16.48 -4.09
N PHE A 203 2.52 17.18 -3.07
CA PHE A 203 3.97 17.26 -2.84
C PHE A 203 4.57 15.94 -2.34
N VAL A 204 3.89 15.24 -1.42
CA VAL A 204 4.32 13.90 -0.99
C VAL A 204 4.30 12.93 -2.17
N LEU A 205 3.23 12.96 -2.97
CA LEU A 205 3.13 12.20 -4.20
C LEU A 205 4.26 12.54 -5.16
N LEU A 206 4.59 13.82 -5.36
CA LEU A 206 5.67 14.26 -6.24
C LEU A 206 7.04 13.76 -5.76
N THR A 207 7.36 13.91 -4.47
CA THR A 207 8.63 13.40 -3.91
C THR A 207 8.72 11.89 -4.07
N VAL A 208 7.66 11.16 -3.73
CA VAL A 208 7.64 9.72 -3.90
C VAL A 208 7.79 9.36 -5.37
N THR A 209 7.06 10.04 -6.26
CA THR A 209 7.09 9.79 -7.70
C THR A 209 8.50 10.00 -8.24
N ILE A 210 9.18 11.09 -7.85
CA ILE A 210 10.57 11.36 -8.24
C ILE A 210 11.50 10.29 -7.69
N SER A 211 11.38 9.94 -6.42
CA SER A 211 12.21 8.91 -5.77
C SER A 211 11.99 7.53 -6.41
N SER A 212 10.75 7.20 -6.74
CA SER A 212 10.35 5.94 -7.35
C SER A 212 10.74 5.86 -8.81
N LEU A 213 10.63 6.97 -9.55
CA LEU A 213 11.13 7.12 -10.91
C LEU A 213 12.64 6.93 -10.93
N PHE A 214 13.34 7.49 -9.95
CA PHE A 214 14.77 7.29 -9.79
C PHE A 214 15.10 5.80 -9.52
N VAL A 215 14.44 5.14 -8.57
CA VAL A 215 14.62 3.70 -8.32
C VAL A 215 14.32 2.87 -9.58
N MET A 216 13.25 3.21 -10.29
CA MET A 216 12.88 2.61 -11.57
C MET A 216 14.02 2.73 -12.59
N LEU A 217 14.64 3.91 -12.74
CA LEU A 217 15.76 4.13 -13.67
C LEU A 217 16.94 3.19 -13.39
N TYR A 218 17.21 2.88 -12.11
CA TYR A 218 18.29 1.98 -11.71
C TYR A 218 17.96 0.49 -11.81
N THR A 219 16.69 0.14 -11.99
CA THR A 219 16.20 -1.25 -11.96
C THR A 219 15.68 -1.75 -13.32
N PHE A 220 15.78 -0.93 -14.38
CA PHE A 220 15.46 -1.34 -15.76
C PHE A 220 16.40 -2.42 -16.31
N PRO A 221 15.95 -3.26 -17.28
CA PRO A 221 14.64 -3.23 -17.94
C PRO A 221 13.48 -3.82 -17.10
N ILE A 222 13.75 -4.84 -16.28
CA ILE A 222 12.86 -5.40 -15.25
C ILE A 222 13.76 -6.07 -14.21
N ASN A 223 13.45 -5.95 -12.92
CA ASN A 223 14.17 -6.69 -11.88
C ASN A 223 13.93 -8.21 -12.04
N ARG A 224 14.98 -9.05 -11.96
CA ARG A 224 14.95 -10.51 -12.28
C ARG A 224 14.15 -11.39 -11.29
N SER A 225 13.25 -10.81 -10.51
CA SER A 225 12.45 -11.48 -9.48
C SER A 225 11.07 -11.92 -10.03
N ASP A 226 9.97 -11.68 -9.31
CA ASP A 226 8.60 -12.07 -9.68
C ASP A 226 8.00 -11.25 -10.83
N MET A 227 8.58 -10.10 -11.16
CA MET A 227 8.04 -9.18 -12.17
C MET A 227 7.91 -9.81 -13.57
N PRO A 228 8.91 -10.50 -14.14
CA PRO A 228 8.75 -11.16 -15.44
C PRO A 228 7.62 -12.21 -15.46
N TYR A 229 7.35 -12.87 -14.33
CA TYR A 229 6.24 -13.80 -14.20
C TYR A 229 4.89 -13.08 -14.25
N HIS A 230 4.75 -11.99 -13.50
CA HIS A 230 3.55 -11.15 -13.53
C HIS A 230 3.33 -10.48 -14.89
N LEU A 231 4.40 -9.98 -15.52
CA LEU A 231 4.36 -9.45 -16.88
C LEU A 231 3.85 -10.49 -17.87
N GLY A 232 4.44 -11.68 -17.85
CA GLY A 232 4.09 -12.76 -18.77
C GLY A 232 2.64 -13.19 -18.64
N LEU A 233 2.11 -13.24 -17.41
CA LEU A 233 0.69 -13.54 -17.17
C LEU A 233 -0.23 -12.39 -17.60
N ALA A 234 0.11 -11.14 -17.28
CA ALA A 234 -0.65 -9.98 -17.71
C ALA A 234 -0.73 -9.86 -19.24
N LEU A 235 0.35 -10.22 -19.96
CA LEU A 235 0.36 -10.29 -21.42
C LEU A 235 -0.49 -11.43 -22.00
N LYS A 236 -0.68 -12.52 -21.26
CA LYS A 236 -1.65 -13.56 -21.63
C LYS A 236 -3.07 -13.05 -21.44
N TYR A 237 -3.37 -12.54 -20.24
CA TYR A 237 -4.67 -11.96 -19.89
C TYR A 237 -5.06 -10.78 -20.80
N SER A 238 -4.10 -10.01 -21.31
CA SER A 238 -4.40 -8.92 -22.24
C SER A 238 -5.03 -9.40 -23.54
N LYS A 239 -4.78 -10.66 -23.93
CA LYS A 239 -5.29 -11.29 -25.14
C LYS A 239 -6.51 -12.17 -24.88
N SER A 240 -6.44 -13.04 -23.88
CA SER A 240 -7.48 -14.02 -23.54
C SER A 240 -7.24 -14.56 -22.12
N PHE A 241 -8.16 -15.38 -21.60
CA PHE A 241 -7.82 -16.22 -20.45
C PHE A 241 -6.60 -17.11 -20.80
N PRO A 242 -5.64 -17.30 -19.86
CA PRO A 242 -4.41 -18.03 -20.13
C PRO A 242 -4.70 -19.52 -20.38
N VAL A 243 -4.19 -20.03 -21.50
CA VAL A 243 -4.28 -21.45 -21.91
C VAL A 243 -2.87 -22.00 -22.16
N TYR A 244 -2.61 -23.24 -21.75
CA TYR A 244 -1.38 -23.98 -22.06
C TYR A 244 -1.72 -25.42 -22.43
N GLY A 245 -1.23 -25.88 -23.58
CA GLY A 245 -1.55 -27.21 -24.10
C GLY A 245 -3.05 -27.43 -24.37
N GLY A 246 -3.80 -26.36 -24.66
CA GLY A 246 -5.27 -26.43 -24.82
C GLY A 246 -6.06 -26.40 -23.51
N PHE A 247 -5.39 -26.43 -22.36
CA PHE A 247 -6.02 -26.36 -21.04
C PHE A 247 -5.89 -24.97 -20.43
N LEU A 248 -6.96 -24.48 -19.80
CA LEU A 248 -6.90 -23.23 -19.05
C LEU A 248 -5.93 -23.36 -17.88
N ILE A 249 -5.04 -22.39 -17.73
CA ILE A 249 -4.10 -22.35 -16.61
C ILE A 249 -4.72 -21.50 -15.50
N PRO A 250 -5.03 -22.07 -14.33
CA PRO A 250 -5.34 -21.26 -13.17
C PRO A 250 -4.09 -20.46 -12.81
N ALA A 251 -4.15 -19.13 -12.98
CA ALA A 251 -3.02 -18.24 -12.72
C ALA A 251 -3.37 -17.25 -11.59
N TYR A 252 -2.71 -17.38 -10.45
CA TYR A 252 -2.83 -16.45 -9.32
C TYR A 252 -1.77 -15.34 -9.42
N PRO A 253 -2.10 -14.07 -9.06
CA PRO A 253 -3.44 -13.55 -8.74
C PRO A 253 -4.18 -12.92 -9.94
N TYR A 254 -5.48 -13.20 -10.08
CA TYR A 254 -6.31 -12.76 -11.21
C TYR A 254 -6.35 -11.25 -11.38
N PHE A 255 -6.74 -10.52 -10.33
CA PHE A 255 -7.08 -9.11 -10.48
C PHE A 255 -5.87 -8.24 -10.81
N PHE A 256 -4.70 -8.59 -10.27
CA PHE A 256 -3.48 -7.87 -10.60
C PHE A 256 -3.13 -7.97 -12.09
N HIS A 257 -3.24 -9.15 -12.70
CA HIS A 257 -2.92 -9.35 -14.11
C HIS A 257 -3.96 -8.72 -15.05
N LEU A 258 -5.24 -8.77 -14.68
CA LEU A 258 -6.31 -8.10 -15.43
C LEU A 258 -6.16 -6.58 -15.42
N TYR A 259 -5.83 -6.02 -14.25
CA TYR A 259 -5.48 -4.61 -14.10
C TYR A 259 -4.28 -4.23 -14.98
N LEU A 260 -3.19 -5.00 -14.95
CA LEU A 260 -2.02 -4.75 -15.78
C LEU A 260 -2.35 -4.83 -17.28
N GLY A 261 -3.12 -5.83 -17.71
CA GLY A 261 -3.55 -5.97 -19.09
C GLY A 261 -4.34 -4.76 -19.59
N ALA A 262 -5.24 -4.24 -18.75
CA ALA A 262 -5.98 -3.02 -19.03
C ALA A 262 -5.06 -1.79 -19.12
N LEU A 263 -4.15 -1.64 -18.15
CA LEU A 263 -3.18 -0.55 -18.12
C LEU A 263 -2.26 -0.56 -19.36
N PHE A 264 -1.81 -1.74 -19.82
CA PHE A 264 -1.00 -1.89 -21.04
C PHE A 264 -1.75 -1.41 -22.29
N SER A 265 -3.05 -1.66 -22.38
CA SER A 265 -3.88 -1.20 -23.51
C SER A 265 -3.96 0.34 -23.57
N LEU A 266 -4.02 1.01 -22.41
CA LEU A 266 -4.11 2.47 -22.36
C LEU A 266 -2.75 3.15 -22.54
N SER A 267 -1.68 2.62 -21.94
CA SER A 267 -0.38 3.29 -21.84
C SER A 267 0.30 3.53 -23.19
N GLY A 268 0.10 2.65 -24.16
CA GLY A 268 0.70 2.77 -25.50
C GLY A 268 2.23 2.75 -25.51
N ILE A 269 2.87 2.16 -24.49
CA ILE A 269 4.31 1.91 -24.44
C ILE A 269 4.60 0.46 -24.07
N MET A 270 5.87 0.05 -24.11
CA MET A 270 6.28 -1.33 -23.84
C MET A 270 5.78 -1.81 -22.46
N PRO A 271 5.03 -2.93 -22.37
CA PRO A 271 4.42 -3.43 -21.12
C PRO A 271 5.38 -3.56 -19.94
N ALA A 272 6.63 -3.98 -20.18
CA ALA A 272 7.70 -4.02 -19.18
C ALA A 272 7.94 -2.67 -18.51
N VAL A 273 7.99 -1.60 -19.32
CA VAL A 273 8.18 -0.22 -18.84
C VAL A 273 6.96 0.26 -18.07
N VAL A 274 5.77 -0.13 -18.51
CA VAL A 274 4.51 0.22 -17.83
C VAL A 274 4.45 -0.43 -16.45
N GLU A 275 4.74 -1.73 -16.35
CA GLU A 275 4.77 -2.42 -15.07
C GLU A 275 5.83 -1.80 -14.15
N GLN A 276 7.04 -1.55 -14.65
CA GLN A 276 8.08 -0.85 -13.88
C GLN A 276 7.66 0.59 -13.49
N SER A 277 6.83 1.26 -14.28
CA SER A 277 6.35 2.60 -13.91
C SER A 277 5.42 2.59 -12.70
N LEU A 278 4.86 1.43 -12.31
CA LEU A 278 4.03 1.30 -11.11
C LEU A 278 4.81 1.44 -9.80
N TYR A 279 6.15 1.48 -9.84
CA TYR A 279 6.94 1.84 -8.65
C TYR A 279 6.48 3.17 -8.04
N ILE A 280 5.98 4.10 -8.85
CA ILE A 280 5.44 5.37 -8.35
C ILE A 280 4.27 5.18 -7.36
N LEU A 281 3.64 4.01 -7.32
CA LEU A 281 2.53 3.64 -6.44
C LEU A 281 2.97 2.84 -5.20
N ASN A 282 4.26 2.50 -5.08
CA ASN A 282 4.80 1.70 -3.97
C ASN A 282 4.69 2.37 -2.59
N PHE A 283 4.32 3.65 -2.53
CA PHE A 283 4.02 4.37 -1.29
C PHE A 283 2.59 4.19 -0.77
N MET A 284 1.70 3.55 -1.53
CA MET A 284 0.33 3.28 -1.09
C MET A 284 0.26 2.52 0.24
N PRO A 285 1.09 1.48 0.48
CA PRO A 285 1.18 0.86 1.80
C PRO A 285 1.55 1.85 2.90
N VAL A 286 2.50 2.77 2.65
CA VAL A 286 2.92 3.79 3.63
C VAL A 286 1.74 4.69 4.01
N LEU A 287 1.00 5.16 3.01
CA LEU A 287 -0.19 6.00 3.23
C LEU A 287 -1.31 5.25 3.94
N ALA A 288 -1.51 3.98 3.58
CA ALA A 288 -2.49 3.11 4.23
C ALA A 288 -2.13 2.87 5.69
N PHE A 289 -0.84 2.63 5.97
CA PHE A 289 -0.31 2.45 7.31
C PHE A 289 -0.50 3.71 8.15
N TYR A 290 -0.10 4.86 7.61
CA TYR A 290 -0.32 6.15 8.26
C TYR A 290 -1.81 6.34 8.61
N SER A 291 -2.71 6.08 7.66
CA SER A 291 -4.15 6.25 7.85
C SER A 291 -4.69 5.34 8.94
N ALA A 292 -4.27 4.06 8.94
CA ALA A 292 -4.64 3.11 9.97
C ALA A 292 -4.15 3.58 11.35
N VAL A 293 -2.86 3.91 11.49
CA VAL A 293 -2.31 4.36 12.79
C VAL A 293 -2.96 5.68 13.24
N GLU A 294 -3.19 6.64 12.34
CA GLU A 294 -3.86 7.90 12.70
C GLU A 294 -5.22 7.63 13.33
N GLU A 295 -6.03 6.73 12.74
CA GLU A 295 -7.35 6.42 13.27
C GLU A 295 -7.30 5.67 14.61
N TRP A 296 -6.37 4.73 14.77
CA TRP A 296 -6.24 3.94 15.99
C TRP A 296 -5.77 4.77 17.20
N PHE A 297 -5.01 5.83 16.98
CA PHE A 297 -4.45 6.66 18.04
C PHE A 297 -5.06 8.06 18.16
N ASN A 298 -6.12 8.35 17.40
CA ASN A 298 -6.77 9.68 17.36
C ASN A 298 -7.30 10.14 18.74
N GLU A 299 -7.72 9.22 19.61
CA GLU A 299 -8.27 9.53 20.94
C GLU A 299 -7.30 10.31 21.84
N LYS A 300 -5.98 10.13 21.65
CA LYS A 300 -4.96 10.78 22.48
C LYS A 300 -4.64 12.22 22.04
N LYS A 301 -5.34 12.77 21.03
CA LYS A 301 -5.06 14.06 20.34
C LYS A 301 -3.66 14.21 19.75
N ASP A 302 -2.77 13.23 19.94
CA ASP A 302 -1.40 13.33 19.47
C ASP A 302 -1.24 12.74 18.07
N LYS A 303 -1.52 13.58 17.06
CA LYS A 303 -1.28 13.26 15.64
C LYS A 303 0.16 12.88 15.32
N ARG A 304 1.10 13.14 16.23
CA ARG A 304 2.52 12.80 16.06
C ARG A 304 2.78 11.30 16.18
N ILE A 305 1.86 10.49 16.71
CA ILE A 305 2.05 9.03 16.81
C ILE A 305 2.04 8.38 15.43
N ALA A 306 1.02 8.64 14.61
CA ALA A 306 0.90 8.07 13.26
C ALA A 306 2.06 8.50 12.36
N LEU A 307 2.33 9.81 12.42
CA LEU A 307 3.66 10.37 12.52
C LEU A 307 4.83 9.39 12.64
N ILE A 308 5.29 9.34 13.87
CA ILE A 308 6.53 8.73 14.30
C ILE A 308 6.52 7.27 13.89
N ALA A 309 5.39 6.58 14.03
CA ALA A 309 5.23 5.20 13.58
C ALA A 309 5.51 5.05 12.08
N THR A 310 5.02 5.95 11.24
CA THR A 310 5.25 5.90 9.79
C THR A 310 6.71 6.20 9.44
N SER A 311 7.31 7.23 10.05
CA SER A 311 8.74 7.52 9.83
C SER A 311 9.64 6.38 10.32
N LEU A 312 9.36 5.83 11.50
CA LEU A 312 10.07 4.68 12.05
C LEU A 312 9.88 3.46 11.15
N SER A 313 8.66 3.23 10.64
CA SER A 313 8.39 2.10 9.75
C SER A 313 9.22 2.16 8.46
N ILE A 314 9.56 3.36 7.95
CA ILE A 314 10.45 3.54 6.80
C ILE A 314 11.92 3.25 7.17
N LEU A 315 12.28 3.39 8.44
CA LEU A 315 13.62 3.19 9.00
C LEU A 315 13.78 1.81 9.68
N LEU A 316 12.89 0.85 9.40
CA LEU A 316 13.02 -0.53 9.87
C LEU A 316 14.31 -1.17 9.31
N GLY A 317 14.85 -2.14 10.02
CA GLY A 317 16.05 -2.85 9.57
C GLY A 317 17.37 -2.36 10.15
N PHE A 318 18.34 -3.27 10.27
CA PHE A 318 19.73 -3.00 10.65
C PHE A 318 20.73 -3.16 9.50
N GLY A 319 20.29 -3.59 8.32
CA GLY A 319 21.12 -3.87 7.15
C GLY A 319 21.87 -2.63 6.64
N GLY A 320 21.23 -1.46 6.67
CA GLY A 320 21.90 -0.20 6.33
C GLY A 320 23.05 0.12 7.30
N LEU A 321 22.87 -0.13 8.59
CA LEU A 321 23.93 0.05 9.60
C LEU A 321 25.05 -0.99 9.43
N TYR A 322 24.71 -2.24 9.12
CA TYR A 322 25.69 -3.28 8.82
C TYR A 322 26.48 -2.97 7.54
N MET A 323 25.84 -2.43 6.50
CA MET A 323 26.53 -1.94 5.30
C MET A 323 27.51 -0.81 5.61
N LEU A 324 27.13 0.14 6.47
CA LEU A 324 28.04 1.20 6.93
C LEU A 324 29.23 0.63 7.72
N TYR A 325 28.98 -0.35 8.60
CA TYR A 325 30.04 -1.09 9.28
C TYR A 325 31.00 -1.75 8.28
N LEU A 326 30.47 -2.46 7.28
CA LEU A 326 31.28 -3.07 6.23
C LEU A 326 32.07 -2.02 5.43
N ARG A 327 31.50 -0.84 5.15
CA ARG A 327 32.24 0.26 4.48
C ARG A 327 33.43 0.74 5.30
N CYS A 328 33.28 0.80 6.64
CA CYS A 328 34.36 1.21 7.53
C CYS A 328 35.47 0.15 7.63
N VAL A 329 35.12 -1.13 7.65
CA VAL A 329 36.10 -2.23 7.78
C VAL A 329 36.71 -2.65 6.44
N GLN A 330 35.96 -2.50 5.34
CA GLN A 330 36.32 -2.93 3.99
C GLN A 330 36.13 -1.77 2.98
N PRO A 331 36.93 -0.68 3.08
CA PRO A 331 36.76 0.50 2.23
C PRO A 331 37.06 0.25 0.74
N ALA A 332 37.77 -0.84 0.43
CA ALA A 332 38.07 -1.24 -0.95
C ALA A 332 36.85 -1.83 -1.68
N PHE A 333 35.83 -2.30 -0.95
CA PHE A 333 34.64 -2.86 -1.58
C PHE A 333 33.78 -1.77 -2.20
N SER A 334 33.28 -2.05 -3.41
CA SER A 334 32.27 -1.23 -4.06
C SER A 334 30.94 -1.31 -3.29
N ILE A 335 30.09 -0.30 -3.45
CA ILE A 335 28.80 -0.25 -2.74
C ILE A 335 27.88 -1.39 -3.17
N THR A 336 27.93 -1.80 -4.43
CA THR A 336 27.15 -2.96 -4.91
C THR A 336 27.60 -4.23 -4.22
N GLN A 337 28.90 -4.42 -3.99
CA GLN A 337 29.43 -5.54 -3.20
C GLN A 337 29.00 -5.45 -1.73
N LEU A 338 29.14 -4.27 -1.11
CA LEU A 338 28.75 -4.05 0.29
C LEU A 338 27.25 -4.29 0.50
N LEU A 339 26.41 -3.76 -0.39
CA LEU A 339 24.97 -3.93 -0.36
C LEU A 339 24.60 -5.40 -0.57
N SER A 340 25.26 -6.08 -1.52
CA SER A 340 25.10 -7.51 -1.75
C SER A 340 25.40 -8.29 -0.47
N ILE A 341 26.58 -8.12 0.13
CA ILE A 341 26.96 -8.81 1.38
C ILE A 341 25.95 -8.51 2.49
N ALA A 342 25.61 -7.24 2.72
CA ALA A 342 24.64 -6.87 3.74
C ALA A 342 23.27 -7.54 3.48
N THR A 343 22.81 -7.55 2.24
CA THR A 343 21.57 -8.20 1.79
C THR A 343 21.55 -9.70 2.14
N TYR A 344 22.62 -10.43 1.85
CA TYR A 344 22.74 -11.86 2.19
C TYR A 344 22.85 -12.11 3.69
N LYS A 345 23.43 -11.17 4.45
CA LYS A 345 23.75 -11.34 5.87
C LYS A 345 22.63 -10.91 6.81
N THR A 346 21.90 -9.84 6.51
CA THR A 346 20.90 -9.26 7.40
C THR A 346 19.46 -9.51 6.96
N TYR A 347 19.26 -9.96 5.72
CA TYR A 347 17.97 -10.29 5.08
C TYR A 347 16.99 -9.13 4.89
N ASP A 348 17.07 -8.11 5.72
CA ASP A 348 16.20 -6.94 5.76
C ASP A 348 16.38 -5.99 4.58
N ILE A 349 17.52 -6.01 3.88
CA ILE A 349 17.71 -5.26 2.62
C ILE A 349 17.04 -5.98 1.44
N TYR A 350 17.14 -7.32 1.41
CA TYR A 350 16.57 -8.14 0.33
C TYR A 350 15.06 -8.19 0.42
N MET A 351 14.57 -8.63 1.59
CA MET A 351 13.18 -8.57 1.96
C MET A 351 12.90 -7.23 2.59
N ARG A 352 13.19 -6.19 1.78
CA ARG A 352 13.05 -4.79 2.11
C ARG A 352 11.71 -4.55 2.79
N ILE A 353 11.73 -3.64 3.74
CA ILE A 353 10.63 -3.35 4.65
C ILE A 353 9.30 -3.29 3.89
N LEU A 354 8.25 -3.80 4.53
CA LEU A 354 6.88 -3.93 4.04
C LEU A 354 6.27 -2.68 3.33
N LEU A 355 6.93 -1.53 3.40
CA LEU A 355 6.40 -0.25 2.95
C LEU A 355 7.26 0.45 1.89
N LEU A 356 8.43 -0.09 1.52
CA LEU A 356 9.30 0.46 0.46
C LEU A 356 9.90 -0.65 -0.41
N PRO A 357 9.06 -1.31 -1.23
CA PRO A 357 9.49 -2.42 -2.07
C PRO A 357 10.33 -1.97 -3.25
N ASP A 358 11.28 -2.84 -3.62
CA ASP A 358 12.15 -2.71 -4.77
C ASP A 358 11.69 -3.56 -5.97
N ILE A 359 10.43 -4.01 -5.95
CA ILE A 359 9.72 -4.70 -7.04
C ILE A 359 8.26 -4.21 -7.11
N VAL A 360 7.66 -4.32 -8.29
CA VAL A 360 6.21 -4.19 -8.45
C VAL A 360 5.60 -5.57 -8.30
N ALA A 361 4.85 -5.77 -7.22
CA ALA A 361 4.20 -7.03 -6.92
C ALA A 361 2.79 -6.81 -6.35
N PRO A 362 1.90 -7.82 -6.44
CA PRO A 362 0.54 -7.74 -5.94
C PRO A 362 0.46 -7.47 -4.43
N ILE A 363 1.39 -8.03 -3.64
CA ILE A 363 1.46 -7.78 -2.19
C ILE A 363 1.59 -6.28 -1.87
N TRP A 364 2.41 -5.56 -2.62
CA TRP A 364 2.70 -4.15 -2.40
C TRP A 364 1.62 -3.23 -2.95
N ASN A 365 1.11 -3.55 -4.14
CA ASN A 365 0.14 -2.72 -4.82
C ASN A 365 -1.29 -2.97 -4.35
N ILE A 366 -1.61 -4.17 -3.84
CA ILE A 366 -2.96 -4.56 -3.43
C ILE A 366 -2.98 -5.06 -1.99
N GLY A 367 -2.22 -6.11 -1.68
CA GLY A 367 -2.33 -6.85 -0.41
C GLY A 367 -2.22 -5.95 0.83
N LEU A 368 -1.07 -5.30 1.03
CA LEU A 368 -0.82 -4.49 2.21
C LEU A 368 -1.69 -3.24 2.30
N PRO A 369 -1.90 -2.45 1.23
CA PRO A 369 -2.84 -1.35 1.30
C PRO A 369 -4.25 -1.81 1.67
N VAL A 370 -4.71 -2.98 1.17
CA VAL A 370 -5.99 -3.57 1.57
C VAL A 370 -6.00 -3.93 3.05
N LEU A 371 -4.99 -4.66 3.56
CA LEU A 371 -4.88 -5.01 4.98
C LEU A 371 -5.03 -3.77 5.88
N LEU A 372 -4.23 -2.75 5.57
CA LEU A 372 -4.11 -1.54 6.37
C LEU A 372 -5.39 -0.71 6.30
N MET A 373 -6.05 -0.64 5.13
CA MET A 373 -7.35 0.03 5.03
C MET A 373 -8.48 -0.76 5.70
N LEU A 374 -8.42 -2.09 5.74
CA LEU A 374 -9.36 -2.90 6.52
C LEU A 374 -9.17 -2.66 8.03
N LEU A 375 -7.93 -2.56 8.51
CA LEU A 375 -7.62 -2.14 9.88
C LEU A 375 -8.06 -0.71 10.18
N TYR A 376 -7.91 0.21 9.23
CA TYR A 376 -8.47 1.56 9.34
C TYR A 376 -9.98 1.50 9.57
N PHE A 377 -10.72 0.77 8.73
CA PHE A 377 -12.16 0.63 8.88
C PHE A 377 -12.53 -0.02 10.21
N LEU A 378 -11.74 -1.00 10.68
CA LEU A 378 -11.92 -1.71 11.96
C LEU A 378 -12.20 -0.74 13.11
N ARG A 379 -11.42 0.34 13.18
CA ARG A 379 -11.56 1.38 14.18
C ARG A 379 -12.46 2.54 13.76
N LYS A 380 -12.50 2.87 12.46
CA LYS A 380 -13.18 4.07 11.97
C LYS A 380 -14.69 4.01 12.20
N ASP A 381 -15.19 5.01 12.93
CA ASP A 381 -16.61 5.35 12.98
C ASP A 381 -17.00 6.07 11.68
N THR A 382 -17.50 5.30 10.74
CA THR A 382 -18.05 5.76 9.45
C THR A 382 -19.55 5.53 9.41
N TYR A 383 -20.24 6.20 8.49
CA TYR A 383 -21.64 5.87 8.20
C TYR A 383 -21.75 4.39 7.82
N SER A 384 -22.73 3.70 8.42
CA SER A 384 -22.93 2.26 8.24
C SER A 384 -22.96 1.86 6.77
N TYR A 385 -23.56 2.69 5.89
CA TYR A 385 -23.63 2.46 4.44
C TYR A 385 -22.25 2.50 3.74
N THR A 386 -21.40 3.48 4.05
CA THR A 386 -20.06 3.60 3.46
C THR A 386 -19.24 2.35 3.74
N LYS A 387 -19.26 1.91 5.01
CA LYS A 387 -18.57 0.70 5.47
C LYS A 387 -19.12 -0.58 4.82
N LYS A 388 -20.46 -0.70 4.78
CA LYS A 388 -21.20 -1.78 4.11
C LYS A 388 -20.83 -1.93 2.64
N ALA A 389 -20.53 -0.83 1.94
CA ALA A 389 -20.18 -0.85 0.54
C ALA A 389 -18.68 -1.11 0.30
N ILE A 390 -17.79 -0.45 1.05
CA ILE A 390 -16.35 -0.48 0.77
C ILE A 390 -15.68 -1.73 1.31
N VAL A 391 -16.01 -2.19 2.52
CA VAL A 391 -15.35 -3.35 3.15
C VAL A 391 -15.46 -4.62 2.31
N PRO A 392 -16.64 -5.01 1.76
CA PRO A 392 -16.75 -6.17 0.88
C PRO A 392 -15.87 -6.04 -0.38
N ILE A 393 -15.81 -4.83 -0.97
CA ILE A 393 -14.96 -4.57 -2.14
C ILE A 393 -13.49 -4.75 -1.80
N LEU A 394 -13.04 -4.24 -0.64
CA LEU A 394 -11.66 -4.42 -0.20
C LEU A 394 -11.32 -5.88 0.09
N ILE A 395 -12.22 -6.63 0.72
CA ILE A 395 -12.03 -8.07 0.94
C ILE A 395 -11.95 -8.82 -0.39
N ALA A 396 -12.83 -8.52 -1.35
CA ALA A 396 -12.81 -9.15 -2.67
C ALA A 396 -11.53 -8.80 -3.45
N LEU A 397 -11.16 -7.52 -3.48
CA LEU A 397 -9.92 -7.04 -4.12
C LEU A 397 -8.69 -7.69 -3.49
N GLY A 398 -8.63 -7.71 -2.16
CA GLY A 398 -7.55 -8.37 -1.44
C GLY A 398 -7.47 -9.84 -1.80
N TRP A 399 -8.58 -10.57 -1.76
CA TRP A 399 -8.56 -12.01 -2.02
C TRP A 399 -8.18 -12.35 -3.47
N LEU A 400 -8.75 -11.63 -4.43
CA LEU A 400 -8.51 -11.82 -5.87
C LEU A 400 -7.16 -11.24 -6.34
N GLY A 401 -6.58 -10.31 -5.57
CA GLY A 401 -5.30 -9.65 -5.88
C GLY A 401 -4.11 -10.20 -5.11
N HIS A 402 -4.26 -10.54 -3.82
CA HIS A 402 -3.26 -11.21 -2.99
C HIS A 402 -3.89 -11.81 -1.70
N ILE A 403 -4.04 -13.14 -1.65
CA ILE A 403 -4.88 -13.87 -0.67
C ILE A 403 -4.42 -13.75 0.79
N ALA A 404 -3.13 -13.52 1.03
CA ALA A 404 -2.54 -13.63 2.36
C ALA A 404 -3.08 -12.57 3.34
N GLU A 405 -3.20 -11.32 2.89
CA GLU A 405 -3.59 -10.22 3.75
C GLU A 405 -5.05 -10.27 4.23
N PRO A 406 -6.05 -10.59 3.39
CA PRO A 406 -7.40 -10.87 3.87
C PRO A 406 -7.47 -11.97 4.93
N ILE A 407 -6.70 -13.06 4.78
CA ILE A 407 -6.66 -14.14 5.78
C ILE A 407 -6.14 -13.61 7.12
N ILE A 408 -5.03 -12.86 7.09
CA ILE A 408 -4.46 -12.20 8.27
C ILE A 408 -5.49 -11.26 8.90
N PHE A 409 -6.17 -10.44 8.09
CA PHE A 409 -7.21 -9.54 8.56
C PHE A 409 -8.37 -10.28 9.23
N ILE A 410 -8.86 -11.37 8.66
CA ILE A 410 -9.96 -12.17 9.24
C ILE A 410 -9.57 -12.73 10.60
N PHE A 411 -8.32 -13.18 10.76
CA PHE A 411 -7.80 -13.61 12.06
C PHE A 411 -7.74 -12.44 13.06
N ILE A 412 -7.22 -11.28 12.65
CA ILE A 412 -7.20 -10.07 13.50
C ILE A 412 -8.62 -9.66 13.89
N LEU A 413 -9.58 -9.74 12.96
CA LEU A 413 -10.98 -9.39 13.19
C LEU A 413 -11.63 -10.35 14.19
N LEU A 414 -11.33 -11.64 14.14
CA LEU A 414 -11.80 -12.60 15.14
C LEU A 414 -11.30 -12.23 16.54
N VAL A 415 -10.00 -12.00 16.69
CA VAL A 415 -9.39 -11.58 17.97
C VAL A 415 -10.00 -10.25 18.44
N TYR A 416 -10.15 -9.28 17.53
CA TYR A 416 -10.76 -8.00 17.83
C TYR A 416 -12.20 -8.15 18.33
N THR A 417 -13.01 -8.96 17.66
CA THR A 417 -14.41 -9.20 18.01
C THR A 417 -14.52 -9.85 19.39
N LEU A 418 -13.71 -10.86 19.67
CA LEU A 418 -13.72 -11.57 20.96
C LEU A 418 -13.31 -10.69 22.14
N PHE A 419 -12.26 -9.87 21.99
CA PHE A 419 -11.62 -9.21 23.13
C PHE A 419 -11.85 -7.70 23.21
N PHE A 420 -11.90 -7.01 22.08
CA PHE A 420 -11.79 -5.55 22.02
C PHE A 420 -13.06 -4.84 21.54
N ARG A 421 -13.96 -5.54 20.87
CA ARG A 421 -15.20 -4.95 20.38
C ARG A 421 -16.07 -4.46 21.52
N GLN A 422 -16.55 -3.22 21.36
CA GLN A 422 -17.60 -2.60 22.17
C GLN A 422 -18.92 -2.69 21.38
N SER A 423 -20.02 -3.01 22.04
CA SER A 423 -21.33 -3.37 21.46
C SER A 423 -22.08 -2.27 20.69
N ARG A 424 -21.42 -1.15 20.33
CA ARG A 424 -22.08 0.03 19.76
C ARG A 424 -21.88 0.24 18.25
N GLY A 425 -21.05 -0.58 17.60
CA GLY A 425 -20.80 -0.50 16.15
C GLY A 425 -21.47 -1.63 15.38
N GLY A 426 -22.03 -1.34 14.20
CA GLY A 426 -22.56 -2.37 13.30
C GLY A 426 -21.49 -3.41 12.94
N GLY A 427 -21.89 -4.67 12.84
CA GLY A 427 -20.96 -5.80 12.68
C GLY A 427 -20.15 -5.82 11.39
N PHE A 428 -18.91 -6.30 11.48
CA PHE A 428 -17.99 -6.46 10.35
C PHE A 428 -18.12 -7.78 9.64
N GLY A 429 -18.42 -8.84 10.39
CA GLY A 429 -18.52 -10.21 9.89
C GLY A 429 -19.36 -10.32 8.61
N PRO A 430 -20.59 -9.77 8.58
CA PRO A 430 -21.43 -9.81 7.39
C PRO A 430 -20.80 -9.16 6.15
N HIS A 431 -20.01 -8.11 6.33
CA HIS A 431 -19.36 -7.39 5.23
C HIS A 431 -18.16 -8.18 4.69
N VAL A 432 -17.42 -8.85 5.57
CA VAL A 432 -16.36 -9.78 5.16
C VAL A 432 -16.95 -10.97 4.41
N MET A 433 -18.04 -11.56 4.91
CA MET A 433 -18.76 -12.65 4.24
C MET A 433 -19.24 -12.22 2.84
N LEU A 434 -19.83 -11.02 2.72
CA LEU A 434 -20.25 -10.50 1.42
C LEU A 434 -19.06 -10.35 0.46
N GLY A 435 -17.89 -9.91 0.96
CA GLY A 435 -16.66 -9.85 0.16
C GLY A 435 -16.22 -11.23 -0.33
N LEU A 436 -16.19 -12.24 0.54
CA LEU A 436 -15.87 -13.63 0.15
C LEU A 436 -16.92 -14.22 -0.80
N PHE A 437 -18.18 -13.82 -0.69
CA PHE A 437 -19.21 -14.21 -1.64
C PHE A 437 -18.99 -13.60 -3.03
N LEU A 438 -18.55 -12.34 -3.11
CA LEU A 438 -18.15 -11.72 -4.38
C LEU A 438 -16.97 -12.46 -5.01
N VAL A 439 -15.99 -12.89 -4.21
CA VAL A 439 -14.88 -13.75 -4.67
C VAL A 439 -15.41 -15.04 -5.28
N ALA A 440 -16.32 -15.72 -4.57
CA ALA A 440 -16.91 -16.96 -5.06
C ALA A 440 -17.65 -16.76 -6.39
N ILE A 441 -18.41 -15.68 -6.54
CA ILE A 441 -19.10 -15.36 -7.80
C ILE A 441 -18.08 -15.19 -8.93
N VAL A 442 -17.03 -14.39 -8.72
CA VAL A 442 -16.01 -14.14 -9.75
C VAL A 442 -15.32 -15.45 -10.15
N ASP A 443 -14.93 -16.28 -9.19
CA ASP A 443 -14.24 -17.54 -9.44
C ASP A 443 -15.15 -18.59 -10.11
N LEU A 444 -16.44 -18.65 -9.75
CA LEU A 444 -17.42 -19.55 -10.39
C LEU A 444 -17.71 -19.17 -11.85
N ILE A 445 -17.71 -17.88 -12.17
CA ILE A 445 -17.91 -17.38 -13.54
C ILE A 445 -16.63 -17.52 -14.37
N ALA A 446 -15.46 -17.51 -13.73
CA ALA A 446 -14.19 -17.64 -14.42
C ALA A 446 -14.08 -19.00 -15.14
N PRO A 447 -13.50 -19.05 -16.36
CA PRO A 447 -13.31 -20.31 -17.08
C PRO A 447 -12.45 -21.34 -16.33
N ALA A 448 -11.52 -20.85 -15.50
CA ALA A 448 -10.75 -21.67 -14.57
C ALA A 448 -10.93 -21.15 -13.14
N GLN A 449 -11.30 -22.07 -12.25
CA GLN A 449 -11.45 -21.82 -10.82
C GLN A 449 -10.10 -22.02 -10.14
N ILE A 450 -9.70 -21.06 -9.31
CA ILE A 450 -8.44 -21.10 -8.55
C ILE A 450 -8.64 -20.76 -7.07
N TYR A 451 -9.71 -20.03 -6.72
CA TYR A 451 -9.92 -19.56 -5.36
C TYR A 451 -10.80 -20.51 -4.55
N LEU A 452 -11.83 -21.10 -5.16
CA LEU A 452 -12.71 -22.10 -4.58
C LEU A 452 -12.13 -23.51 -4.68
N ARG A 453 -11.40 -23.80 -5.76
CA ARG A 453 -10.78 -25.09 -6.04
C ARG A 453 -9.27 -24.92 -6.19
N SER A 454 -8.51 -25.81 -5.57
CA SER A 454 -7.05 -25.83 -5.71
C SER A 454 -6.67 -26.78 -6.85
N VAL A 455 -5.51 -26.56 -7.49
CA VAL A 455 -4.99 -27.48 -8.52
C VAL A 455 -4.80 -28.90 -7.96
N LYS A 456 -4.55 -29.04 -6.65
CA LYS A 456 -4.30 -30.32 -5.98
C LYS A 456 -5.47 -30.84 -5.15
N GLU A 457 -6.41 -29.99 -4.75
CA GLU A 457 -7.50 -30.32 -3.83
C GLU A 457 -8.84 -29.93 -4.45
N GLU A 458 -9.87 -30.76 -4.27
CA GLU A 458 -11.23 -30.45 -4.76
C GLU A 458 -11.76 -29.11 -4.22
N PHE A 459 -11.32 -28.71 -3.02
CA PHE A 459 -11.74 -27.49 -2.35
C PHE A 459 -10.54 -26.73 -1.78
N SER A 460 -10.56 -25.40 -1.89
CA SER A 460 -9.52 -24.52 -1.36
C SER A 460 -9.64 -24.37 0.15
N THR A 461 -8.79 -25.10 0.88
CA THR A 461 -8.72 -25.01 2.36
C THR A 461 -8.64 -23.56 2.88
N PRO A 462 -7.80 -22.65 2.32
CA PRO A 462 -7.75 -21.26 2.77
C PRO A 462 -9.08 -20.49 2.63
N PHE A 463 -9.82 -20.72 1.54
CA PHE A 463 -11.10 -20.06 1.29
C PHE A 463 -12.17 -20.51 2.28
N PHE A 464 -12.37 -21.83 2.41
CA PHE A 464 -13.42 -22.35 3.28
C PHE A 464 -13.13 -22.11 4.76
N THR A 465 -11.87 -22.12 5.17
CA THR A 465 -11.49 -21.72 6.54
C THR A 465 -11.81 -20.24 6.79
N SER A 466 -11.46 -19.35 5.86
CA SER A 466 -11.77 -17.92 5.96
C SER A 466 -13.28 -17.65 5.97
N LEU A 467 -14.05 -18.35 5.14
CA LEU A 467 -15.51 -18.28 5.12
C LEU A 467 -16.09 -18.74 6.46
N SER A 468 -15.65 -19.89 6.97
CA SER A 468 -16.10 -20.42 8.26
C SER A 468 -15.79 -19.48 9.43
N LEU A 469 -14.58 -18.90 9.44
CA LEU A 469 -14.18 -17.90 10.44
C LEU A 469 -15.04 -16.63 10.34
N SER A 470 -15.31 -16.14 9.12
CA SER A 470 -16.17 -14.97 8.92
C SER A 470 -17.63 -15.20 9.35
N MET A 471 -18.13 -16.43 9.15
CA MET A 471 -19.45 -16.86 9.63
C MET A 471 -19.47 -16.92 11.16
N LEU A 472 -18.44 -17.50 11.78
CA LEU A 472 -18.29 -17.53 13.24
C LEU A 472 -18.25 -16.11 13.83
N ILE A 473 -17.47 -15.20 13.24
CA ILE A 473 -17.43 -13.78 13.63
C ILE A 473 -18.85 -13.21 13.57
N THR A 474 -19.54 -13.36 12.44
CA THR A 474 -20.91 -12.85 12.27
C THR A 474 -21.86 -13.37 13.35
N VAL A 475 -21.79 -14.67 13.68
CA VAL A 475 -22.61 -15.26 14.74
C VAL A 475 -22.29 -14.64 16.10
N ILE A 476 -21.00 -14.47 16.44
CA ILE A 476 -20.57 -13.81 17.69
C ILE A 476 -21.12 -12.38 17.75
N GLU A 477 -20.98 -11.62 16.67
CA GLU A 477 -21.46 -10.23 16.58
C GLU A 477 -22.98 -10.15 16.76
N VAL A 478 -23.75 -11.04 16.11
CA VAL A 478 -25.21 -11.09 16.24
C VAL A 478 -25.66 -11.48 17.65
N ILE A 479 -24.95 -12.42 18.29
CA ILE A 479 -25.22 -12.84 19.67
C ILE A 479 -24.94 -11.69 20.65
N GLU A 480 -23.79 -11.01 20.53
CA GLU A 480 -23.43 -9.86 21.36
C GLU A 480 -24.43 -8.71 21.19
N ASP A 481 -24.85 -8.42 19.96
CA ASP A 481 -25.78 -7.32 19.67
C ASP A 481 -27.22 -7.62 20.15
N LYS A 482 -27.71 -8.87 19.99
CA LYS A 482 -29.11 -9.23 20.33
C LYS A 482 -29.34 -9.55 21.79
N LEU A 483 -28.45 -10.31 22.41
CA LEU A 483 -28.76 -10.82 23.74
C LEU A 483 -28.54 -9.77 24.84
N MET A 484 -27.97 -8.59 24.51
CA MET A 484 -27.42 -7.64 25.49
C MET A 484 -26.58 -8.31 26.57
N VAL A 485 -26.13 -9.54 26.30
CA VAL A 485 -25.32 -10.30 27.21
C VAL A 485 -23.97 -9.64 27.06
N ASN A 486 -23.68 -8.74 28.00
CA ASN A 486 -22.34 -8.37 28.37
C ASN A 486 -21.66 -9.66 28.84
N PHE A 487 -21.35 -10.58 27.91
CA PHE A 487 -20.84 -11.91 28.18
C PHE A 487 -19.51 -11.84 28.94
N SER A 488 -18.97 -10.65 29.14
CA SER A 488 -17.61 -10.49 29.55
C SER A 488 -17.25 -9.07 29.95
N THR A 489 -18.07 -8.26 30.64
CA THR A 489 -17.43 -7.13 31.35
C THR A 489 -16.55 -7.69 32.47
N ASN A 490 -17.05 -8.66 33.24
CA ASN A 490 -16.27 -9.33 34.28
C ASN A 490 -15.18 -10.24 33.71
N ILE A 491 -15.45 -11.03 32.67
CA ILE A 491 -14.42 -11.88 32.05
C ILE A 491 -13.42 -11.02 31.26
N LYS A 492 -13.80 -10.00 30.46
CA LYS A 492 -12.86 -9.10 29.77
C LYS A 492 -12.06 -8.32 30.80
N ASN A 493 -12.66 -7.82 31.88
CA ASN A 493 -11.90 -7.09 32.90
C ASN A 493 -10.96 -8.00 33.68
N PHE A 494 -11.36 -9.25 33.99
CA PHE A 494 -10.51 -10.22 34.65
C PHE A 494 -9.35 -10.66 33.75
N THR A 495 -9.64 -10.97 32.48
CA THR A 495 -8.61 -11.34 31.51
C THR A 495 -7.73 -10.16 31.16
N LEU A 496 -8.26 -8.94 30.97
CA LEU A 496 -7.47 -7.72 30.74
C LEU A 496 -6.56 -7.41 31.93
N LYS A 497 -7.05 -7.46 33.18
CA LYS A 497 -6.20 -7.21 34.36
C LYS A 497 -5.13 -8.29 34.52
N ARG A 498 -5.49 -9.56 34.31
CA ARG A 498 -4.53 -10.67 34.35
C ARG A 498 -3.52 -10.56 33.21
N LEU A 499 -3.97 -10.21 32.02
CA LEU A 499 -3.16 -10.02 30.83
C LEU A 499 -2.26 -8.79 30.99
N GLU A 500 -2.71 -7.71 31.63
CA GLU A 500 -1.88 -6.56 31.97
C GLU A 500 -0.78 -6.94 32.97
N THR A 501 -1.12 -7.76 33.96
CA THR A 501 -0.14 -8.26 34.95
C THR A 501 0.88 -9.18 34.29
N VAL A 502 0.42 -10.12 33.45
CA VAL A 502 1.28 -11.00 32.65
C VAL A 502 2.09 -10.19 31.65
N TRP A 503 1.52 -9.14 31.06
CA TRP A 503 2.18 -8.28 30.08
C TRP A 503 3.36 -7.53 30.69
N ARG A 504 3.31 -7.14 31.97
CA ARG A 504 4.48 -6.55 32.65
C ARG A 504 5.69 -7.50 32.64
N PHE A 505 5.48 -8.79 32.86
CA PHE A 505 6.54 -9.80 32.73
C PHE A 505 6.83 -10.14 31.26
N GLY A 506 5.78 -10.18 30.43
CA GLY A 506 5.85 -10.42 29.01
C GLY A 506 6.74 -9.42 28.28
N ARG A 507 6.78 -8.15 28.68
CA ARG A 507 7.70 -7.15 28.10
C ARG A 507 9.17 -7.52 28.28
N TRP A 508 9.56 -8.00 29.45
CA TRP A 508 10.95 -8.45 29.68
C TRP A 508 11.28 -9.70 28.88
N ILE A 509 10.33 -10.63 28.77
CA ILE A 509 10.48 -11.82 27.93
C ILE A 509 10.57 -11.44 26.46
N LEU A 510 9.75 -10.50 25.99
CA LEU A 510 9.79 -9.97 24.63
C LEU A 510 11.11 -9.25 24.36
N LEU A 511 11.61 -8.45 25.32
CA LEU A 511 12.89 -7.74 25.19
C LEU A 511 14.04 -8.74 25.09
N TYR A 512 14.04 -9.76 25.95
CA TYR A 512 14.99 -10.86 25.87
C TYR A 512 14.87 -11.59 24.53
N ALA A 513 13.67 -11.95 24.11
CA ALA A 513 13.39 -12.61 22.84
C ALA A 513 13.73 -11.75 21.62
N TYR A 514 13.83 -10.42 21.78
CA TYR A 514 14.27 -9.50 20.75
C TYR A 514 15.80 -9.37 20.70
N ILE A 515 16.46 -9.29 21.86
CA ILE A 515 17.93 -9.16 21.95
C ILE A 515 18.64 -10.47 21.65
N PHE A 516 18.13 -11.60 22.15
CA PHE A 516 18.75 -12.92 21.99
C PHE A 516 19.04 -13.30 20.52
N PRO A 517 18.12 -13.09 19.56
CA PRO A 517 18.39 -13.18 18.13
C PRO A 517 19.63 -12.44 17.61
N PHE A 518 19.96 -11.26 18.14
CA PHE A 518 21.19 -10.56 17.72
C PHE A 518 22.43 -11.32 18.15
N ILE A 519 22.42 -11.92 19.34
CA ILE A 519 23.53 -12.74 19.84
C ILE A 519 23.70 -13.97 18.94
N VAL A 520 22.59 -14.65 18.64
CA VAL A 520 22.59 -15.81 17.73
C VAL A 520 23.10 -15.41 16.35
N TRP A 521 22.58 -14.31 15.79
CA TRP A 521 23.01 -13.80 14.49
C TRP A 521 24.50 -13.46 14.48
N LEU A 522 25.02 -12.73 15.47
CA LEU A 522 26.45 -12.40 15.58
C LEU A 522 27.32 -13.66 15.67
N ALA A 523 26.84 -14.72 16.31
CA ALA A 523 27.56 -15.99 16.42
C ALA A 523 27.63 -16.74 15.08
N VAL A 524 26.60 -16.62 14.23
CA VAL A 524 26.54 -17.29 12.91
C VAL A 524 26.93 -16.40 11.73
N GLU A 525 27.09 -15.09 11.95
CA GLU A 525 27.22 -14.06 10.91
C GLU A 525 28.24 -14.42 9.83
N LYS A 526 29.44 -14.88 10.20
CA LYS A 526 30.50 -15.27 9.25
C LYS A 526 30.04 -16.33 8.26
N ASN A 527 29.31 -17.34 8.73
CA ASN A 527 28.86 -18.49 7.93
C ASN A 527 27.42 -18.36 7.44
N PHE A 528 26.69 -17.34 7.90
CA PHE A 528 25.29 -17.17 7.54
C PHE A 528 25.17 -16.78 6.07
N ASN A 529 24.41 -17.59 5.31
CA ASN A 529 23.99 -17.26 3.96
C ASN A 529 22.50 -17.57 3.87
N LEU A 530 21.73 -16.53 3.58
CA LEU A 530 20.28 -16.62 3.46
C LEU A 530 19.79 -17.83 2.64
N TRP A 531 20.36 -18.03 1.46
CA TRP A 531 19.85 -19.02 0.52
C TRP A 531 20.17 -20.45 0.93
N GLU A 532 21.23 -20.63 1.71
CA GLU A 532 21.60 -21.92 2.27
C GLU A 532 20.71 -22.28 3.49
N TRP A 533 20.17 -21.27 4.18
CA TRP A 533 19.41 -21.43 5.43
C TRP A 533 17.88 -21.46 5.26
N GLY A 534 17.39 -21.60 4.02
CA GLY A 534 15.96 -21.75 3.73
C GLY A 534 15.35 -20.65 2.86
N GLY A 535 16.11 -19.60 2.51
CA GLY A 535 15.72 -18.60 1.51
C GLY A 535 14.33 -17.99 1.74
N TYR A 536 13.41 -18.25 0.81
CA TYR A 536 12.04 -17.73 0.82
C TYR A 536 11.07 -18.53 1.68
N SER A 537 11.31 -19.84 1.83
CA SER A 537 10.34 -20.76 2.45
C SER A 537 10.50 -20.85 3.97
N SER A 538 11.68 -20.50 4.48
CA SER A 538 11.97 -20.53 5.91
C SER A 538 12.89 -19.38 6.29
N VAL A 539 12.33 -18.38 6.98
CA VAL A 539 13.10 -17.29 7.57
C VAL A 539 13.50 -17.70 8.99
N PRO A 540 14.81 -17.83 9.30
CA PRO A 540 15.23 -18.18 10.64
C PRO A 540 14.75 -17.16 11.67
N PHE A 541 14.28 -17.63 12.82
CA PHE A 541 13.68 -16.76 13.84
C PHE A 541 14.62 -15.63 14.30
N PHE A 542 15.93 -15.87 14.29
CA PHE A 542 16.91 -14.89 14.75
C PHE A 542 17.09 -13.71 13.79
N VAL A 543 16.51 -13.78 12.59
CA VAL A 543 16.56 -12.70 11.60
C VAL A 543 15.49 -11.64 11.86
N PHE A 544 14.41 -11.96 12.59
CA PHE A 544 13.30 -11.03 12.79
C PHE A 544 13.73 -9.71 13.46
N PRO A 545 14.55 -9.69 14.53
CA PRO A 545 14.97 -8.43 15.13
C PRO A 545 15.88 -7.59 14.24
N LEU A 546 16.66 -8.22 13.35
CA LEU A 546 17.42 -7.51 12.32
C LEU A 546 16.48 -6.77 11.37
N ARG A 547 15.36 -7.40 10.98
CA ARG A 547 14.35 -6.79 10.11
C ARG A 547 13.55 -5.68 10.80
N PHE A 548 13.21 -5.87 12.08
CA PHE A 548 12.44 -4.88 12.81
C PHE A 548 13.29 -3.70 13.33
N GLY A 549 14.62 -3.81 13.30
CA GLY A 549 15.50 -2.67 13.52
C GLY A 549 15.36 -2.04 14.91
N ALA A 550 15.58 -0.73 14.98
CA ALA A 550 15.35 0.05 16.19
C ALA A 550 13.86 0.14 16.56
N VAL A 551 12.95 -0.03 15.59
CA VAL A 551 11.50 0.10 15.82
C VAL A 551 10.95 -1.09 16.57
N GLY A 552 11.38 -2.31 16.25
CA GLY A 552 10.99 -3.49 17.00
C GLY A 552 11.46 -3.42 18.45
N LEU A 553 12.67 -2.86 18.67
CA LEU A 553 13.15 -2.59 20.03
C LEU A 553 12.23 -1.60 20.74
N LEU A 554 11.91 -0.47 20.10
CA LEU A 554 10.99 0.55 20.64
C LEU A 554 9.58 0.02 20.90
N ALA A 555 9.10 -0.94 20.10
CA ALA A 555 7.77 -1.53 20.28
C ALA A 555 7.71 -2.49 21.49
N VAL A 556 8.86 -3.07 21.85
CA VAL A 556 8.98 -4.04 22.94
C VAL A 556 9.30 -3.37 24.28
N THR A 557 9.98 -2.22 24.27
CA THR A 557 10.24 -1.36 25.44
C THR A 557 9.01 -0.54 25.83
#